data_AF-V5C6J1-F1
#
_entry.id   AF-V5C6J1-F1
#
_cell.length_a   1.000
_cell.length_b   1.000
_cell.length_c   1.000
_cell.angle_alpha   90.00
_cell.angle_beta   90.00
_cell.angle_gamma   90.00
#
_symmetry.space_group_name_H-M   'P 1'
#
loop_
_entity.id
_entity.type
_entity.pdbx_description
1 polymer ?
#
loop_
_entity_poly.entity_id
_entity_poly.type
_entity_poly.pdbx_seq_one_letter_code
_entity_poly.pdbx_strand_id
1 'polypeptide(L)'
;MSFLASFTKKPKLDAAIKKAAKARPYEDSAADASLKDVYQDFADIMAGDSLRAATLYHWGVTLLHQAKGKQPPESINIYRNAIAKFSFCMTIDPNYLAAAIDAGVACMDLARARGVPPTDELYEMAKRQFEKANGIQAGVAAFNLACFYGVRSEDENCLDALKTAKEKGNLPEDADILADPDLVNVVKQKWFKDFMASLEEDRRIAEEKLLAAKAAEEEAKKPKPKNPNEFDPYHTEKKAEPKATKASESVDTEESPGAAEKEAIEEASAPVAEAPEQSES
;
A
#
# COMPACT_ATOMS: atom_id res chain seq x y z
N MET A 1 24.78 -14.25 0.76
CA MET A 1 25.31 -14.35 2.14
C MET A 1 26.82 -14.29 2.09
N SER A 2 27.44 -13.22 2.60
CA SER A 2 28.90 -13.09 2.61
C SER A 2 29.51 -14.05 3.62
N PHE A 3 30.42 -14.92 3.19
CA PHE A 3 31.18 -15.82 4.07
C PHE A 3 31.92 -15.07 5.18
N LEU A 4 32.27 -13.80 4.99
CA LEU A 4 32.98 -12.99 5.98
C LEU A 4 32.08 -12.56 7.16
N ALA A 5 30.77 -12.45 6.95
CA ALA A 5 29.83 -12.06 8.01
C ALA A 5 29.58 -13.19 9.03
N SER A 6 29.71 -14.47 8.62
CA SER A 6 29.50 -15.61 9.52
C SER A 6 30.64 -15.79 10.52
N PHE A 7 31.88 -15.44 10.15
CA PHE A 7 33.05 -15.53 11.04
C PHE A 7 32.98 -14.57 12.23
N THR A 8 32.29 -13.43 12.10
CA THR A 8 32.15 -12.43 13.17
C THR A 8 30.87 -12.59 13.99
N LYS A 9 29.80 -13.14 13.41
CA LYS A 9 28.51 -13.35 14.09
C LYS A 9 28.53 -14.52 15.09
N LYS A 10 29.27 -15.61 14.79
CA LYS A 10 29.29 -16.80 15.66
C LYS A 10 29.88 -16.54 17.06
N PRO A 11 31.07 -15.93 17.23
CA PRO A 11 31.59 -15.63 18.57
C PRO A 11 30.70 -14.66 19.35
N LYS A 12 30.06 -13.70 18.66
CA LYS A 12 29.09 -12.78 19.27
C LYS A 12 27.87 -13.52 19.80
N LEU A 13 27.36 -14.49 19.04
CA LEU A 13 26.25 -15.35 19.46
C LEU A 13 26.61 -16.15 20.73
N ASP A 14 27.80 -16.77 20.76
CA ASP A 14 28.25 -17.53 21.93
C ASP A 14 28.37 -16.64 23.18
N ALA A 15 28.86 -15.40 23.02
CA ALA A 15 28.94 -14.42 24.09
C ALA A 15 27.54 -14.01 24.59
N ALA A 16 26.60 -13.72 23.69
CA ALA A 16 25.22 -13.38 24.02
C ALA A 16 24.51 -14.52 24.77
N ILE A 17 24.68 -15.77 24.34
CA ILE A 17 24.15 -16.96 25.03
C ILE A 17 24.70 -17.08 26.44
N LYS A 18 26.01 -16.88 26.63
CA LYS A 18 26.64 -16.91 27.95
C LYS A 18 26.14 -15.78 28.86
N LYS A 19 25.94 -14.59 28.30
CA LYS A 19 25.38 -13.43 29.02
C LYS A 19 23.92 -13.72 29.44
N ALA A 20 23.10 -14.27 28.53
CA ALA A 20 21.74 -14.70 28.83
C ALA A 20 21.70 -15.71 29.98
N ALA A 21 22.55 -16.74 29.93
CA ALA A 21 22.61 -17.79 30.96
C ALA A 21 22.95 -17.25 32.35
N LYS A 22 23.77 -16.19 32.44
CA LYS A 22 24.12 -15.52 33.70
C LYS A 22 22.98 -14.69 34.28
N ALA A 23 22.13 -14.12 33.43
CA ALA A 23 21.02 -13.26 33.86
C ALA A 23 19.79 -14.06 34.31
N ARG A 24 19.58 -15.28 33.78
CA ARG A 24 18.42 -16.15 34.07
C ARG A 24 18.07 -16.38 35.55
N PRO A 25 19.02 -16.53 36.50
CA PRO A 25 18.68 -16.87 37.88
C PRO A 25 18.12 -15.70 38.71
N TYR A 26 18.11 -14.48 38.18
CA TYR A 26 17.75 -13.27 38.90
C TYR A 26 16.42 -12.72 38.39
N GLU A 27 15.55 -12.30 39.31
CA GLU A 27 14.22 -11.73 39.03
C GLU A 27 14.16 -10.25 39.46
N ASP A 28 15.30 -9.55 39.41
CA ASP A 28 15.42 -8.15 39.80
C ASP A 28 15.58 -7.21 38.59
N SER A 29 15.47 -5.90 38.84
CA SER A 29 15.58 -4.89 37.78
C SER A 29 16.94 -4.85 37.10
N ALA A 30 18.00 -5.33 37.75
CA ALA A 30 19.33 -5.44 37.15
C ALA A 30 19.42 -6.62 36.17
N ALA A 31 18.72 -7.72 36.47
CA ALA A 31 18.52 -8.85 35.57
C ALA A 31 17.74 -8.42 34.32
N ASP A 32 16.67 -7.65 34.47
CA ASP A 32 15.86 -7.15 33.36
C ASP A 32 16.65 -6.25 32.41
N ALA A 33 17.46 -5.33 32.94
CA ALA A 33 18.36 -4.51 32.14
C ALA A 33 19.39 -5.38 31.38
N SER A 34 19.97 -6.37 32.06
CA SER A 34 20.93 -7.30 31.44
C SER A 34 20.29 -8.15 30.34
N LEU A 35 19.03 -8.57 30.52
CA LEU A 35 18.26 -9.32 29.53
C LEU A 35 17.88 -8.45 28.33
N LYS A 36 17.53 -7.18 28.54
CA LYS A 36 17.29 -6.24 27.45
C LYS A 36 18.51 -6.08 26.56
N ASP A 37 19.70 -5.95 27.14
CA ASP A 37 20.93 -5.88 26.36
C ASP A 37 21.20 -7.19 25.61
N VAL A 38 20.93 -8.35 26.22
CA VAL A 38 21.03 -9.66 25.55
C VAL A 38 20.08 -9.76 24.36
N TYR A 39 18.85 -9.24 24.47
CA TYR A 39 17.91 -9.20 23.36
C TYR A 39 18.42 -8.32 22.22
N GLN A 40 19.04 -7.18 22.54
CA GLN A 40 19.69 -6.34 21.54
C GLN A 40 20.86 -7.07 20.88
N ASP A 41 21.70 -7.78 21.64
CA ASP A 41 22.80 -8.59 21.11
C ASP A 41 22.28 -9.62 20.07
N PHE A 42 21.15 -10.29 20.36
CA PHE A 42 20.52 -11.21 19.41
C PHE A 42 19.93 -10.51 18.18
N ALA A 43 19.30 -9.34 18.34
CA ALA A 43 18.79 -8.55 17.23
C ALA A 43 19.92 -8.14 16.28
N ASP A 44 21.04 -7.64 16.82
CA ASP A 44 22.22 -7.22 16.05
C ASP A 44 22.85 -8.37 15.27
N ILE A 45 22.83 -9.59 15.84
CA ILE A 45 23.29 -10.79 15.14
C ILE A 45 22.38 -11.11 13.95
N MET A 46 21.07 -10.99 14.12
CA MET A 46 20.10 -11.26 13.06
C MET A 46 20.08 -10.18 11.98
N ALA A 47 20.47 -8.95 12.31
CA ALA A 47 20.39 -7.80 11.42
C ALA A 47 21.12 -8.00 10.07
N GLY A 48 20.55 -7.40 9.03
CA GLY A 48 21.14 -7.33 7.68
C GLY A 48 20.96 -8.59 6.82
N ASP A 49 20.12 -9.53 7.23
CA ASP A 49 19.73 -10.68 6.39
C ASP A 49 18.47 -10.34 5.58
N SER A 50 18.64 -9.61 4.49
CA SER A 50 17.53 -9.11 3.66
C SER A 50 16.64 -10.23 3.12
N LEU A 51 17.18 -11.41 2.81
CA LEU A 51 16.37 -12.55 2.34
C LEU A 51 15.46 -13.07 3.45
N ARG A 52 15.98 -13.21 4.68
CA ARG A 52 15.16 -13.64 5.82
C ARG A 52 14.12 -12.59 6.18
N ALA A 53 14.46 -11.30 6.13
CA ALA A 53 13.51 -10.21 6.35
C ALA A 53 12.36 -10.27 5.33
N ALA A 54 12.67 -10.32 4.03
CA ALA A 54 11.66 -10.41 2.98
C ALA A 54 10.79 -11.67 3.10
N THR A 55 11.39 -12.81 3.46
CA THR A 55 10.64 -14.06 3.68
C THR A 55 9.64 -13.93 4.85
N LEU A 56 10.07 -13.36 5.97
CA LEU A 56 9.19 -13.11 7.11
C LEU A 56 8.09 -12.10 6.78
N TYR A 57 8.43 -11.04 6.03
CA TYR A 57 7.45 -10.06 5.57
C TYR A 57 6.35 -10.74 4.75
N HIS A 58 6.71 -11.47 3.69
CA HIS A 58 5.71 -12.13 2.83
C HIS A 58 4.91 -13.19 3.57
N TRP A 59 5.51 -13.92 4.50
CA TRP A 59 4.76 -14.83 5.37
C TRP A 59 3.74 -14.07 6.23
N GLY A 60 4.13 -12.95 6.82
CA GLY A 60 3.22 -12.05 7.54
C GLY A 60 2.06 -11.58 6.69
N VAL A 61 2.32 -11.15 5.44
CA VAL A 61 1.29 -10.73 4.48
C VAL A 61 0.32 -11.87 4.16
N THR A 62 0.82 -13.08 3.90
CA THR A 62 -0.04 -14.25 3.65
C THR A 62 -0.96 -14.54 4.84
N LEU A 63 -0.44 -14.48 6.07
CA LEU A 63 -1.23 -14.66 7.28
C LEU A 63 -2.26 -13.54 7.47
N LEU A 64 -1.87 -12.29 7.23
CA LEU A 64 -2.77 -11.14 7.30
C LEU A 64 -3.94 -11.30 6.33
N HIS A 65 -3.66 -11.67 5.08
CA HIS A 65 -4.70 -11.95 4.09
C HIS A 65 -5.60 -13.13 4.50
N GLN A 66 -5.02 -14.22 5.01
CA GLN A 66 -5.78 -15.35 5.51
C GLN A 66 -6.71 -14.94 6.67
N ALA A 67 -6.23 -14.14 7.61
CA ALA A 67 -7.01 -13.70 8.77
C ALA A 67 -8.23 -12.88 8.39
N LYS A 68 -8.14 -12.03 7.36
CA LYS A 68 -9.26 -11.23 6.83
C LYS A 68 -10.42 -12.07 6.30
N GLY A 69 -10.16 -13.30 5.84
CA GLY A 69 -11.18 -14.23 5.37
C GLY A 69 -11.77 -15.14 6.46
N LYS A 70 -11.42 -14.94 7.74
CA LYS A 70 -11.80 -15.82 8.85
C LYS A 70 -12.58 -15.08 9.93
N GLN A 71 -13.40 -15.82 10.68
CA GLN A 71 -14.11 -15.31 11.85
C GLN A 71 -13.33 -15.59 13.14
N PRO A 72 -13.55 -14.79 14.20
CA PRO A 72 -13.06 -15.13 15.54
C PRO A 72 -13.61 -16.49 16.02
N PRO A 73 -12.84 -17.30 16.77
CA PRO A 73 -11.50 -17.01 17.31
C PRO A 73 -10.34 -17.36 16.36
N GLU A 74 -10.61 -17.98 15.21
CA GLU A 74 -9.56 -18.40 14.26
C GLU A 74 -8.74 -17.20 13.76
N SER A 75 -9.42 -16.13 13.31
CA SER A 75 -8.76 -14.92 12.79
C SER A 75 -7.82 -14.28 13.81
N ILE A 76 -8.20 -14.25 15.09
CA ILE A 76 -7.41 -13.67 16.19
C ILE A 76 -6.03 -14.33 16.28
N ASN A 77 -5.97 -15.66 16.21
CA ASN A 77 -4.70 -16.39 16.28
C ASN A 77 -3.84 -16.15 15.04
N ILE A 78 -4.46 -16.06 13.86
CA ILE A 78 -3.74 -15.78 12.61
C ILE A 78 -3.18 -14.36 12.62
N TYR A 79 -3.94 -13.34 13.06
CA TYR A 79 -3.45 -11.97 13.19
C TYR A 79 -2.27 -11.87 14.16
N ARG A 80 -2.31 -12.54 15.32
CA ARG A 80 -1.17 -12.60 16.25
C ARG A 80 0.09 -13.17 15.57
N ASN A 81 -0.08 -14.23 14.79
CA ASN A 81 1.03 -14.80 14.03
C ASN A 81 1.55 -13.85 12.94
N ALA A 82 0.68 -13.12 12.24
CA ALA A 82 1.07 -12.10 11.26
C ALA A 82 1.89 -10.98 11.91
N ILE A 83 1.39 -10.41 13.01
CA ILE A 83 2.08 -9.38 13.81
C ILE A 83 3.45 -9.86 14.26
N ALA A 84 3.57 -11.11 14.73
CA ALA A 84 4.86 -11.68 15.11
C ALA A 84 5.83 -11.77 13.92
N LYS A 85 5.37 -12.15 12.73
CA LYS A 85 6.22 -12.20 11.52
C LYS A 85 6.71 -10.82 11.09
N PHE A 86 5.85 -9.81 11.10
CA PHE A 86 6.26 -8.43 10.83
C PHE A 86 7.23 -7.90 11.88
N SER A 87 7.01 -8.23 13.16
CA SER A 87 7.90 -7.85 14.26
C SER A 87 9.29 -8.46 14.08
N PHE A 88 9.39 -9.76 13.76
CA PHE A 88 10.67 -10.41 13.47
C PHE A 88 11.33 -9.89 12.19
N CYS A 89 10.54 -9.57 11.15
CA CYS A 89 11.06 -8.90 9.96
C CYS A 89 11.78 -7.60 10.35
N MET A 90 11.13 -6.78 11.17
CA MET A 90 11.70 -5.53 11.68
C MET A 90 12.85 -5.71 12.68
N THR A 91 12.99 -6.89 13.31
CA THR A 91 14.21 -7.21 14.08
C THR A 91 15.41 -7.42 13.17
N ILE A 92 15.20 -7.98 11.97
CA ILE A 92 16.26 -8.25 10.98
C ILE A 92 16.58 -7.00 10.15
N ASP A 93 15.55 -6.25 9.78
CA ASP A 93 15.66 -5.00 9.05
C ASP A 93 14.77 -3.94 9.74
N PRO A 94 15.34 -3.13 10.65
CA PRO A 94 14.58 -2.11 11.38
C PRO A 94 13.84 -1.10 10.51
N ASN A 95 14.29 -0.91 9.26
CA ASN A 95 13.75 0.05 8.30
C ASN A 95 12.86 -0.60 7.23
N TYR A 96 12.37 -1.83 7.47
CA TYR A 96 11.47 -2.51 6.54
C TYR A 96 10.07 -1.85 6.54
N LEU A 97 9.92 -0.81 5.72
CA LEU A 97 8.77 0.09 5.69
C LEU A 97 7.42 -0.65 5.61
N ALA A 98 7.29 -1.57 4.66
CA ALA A 98 6.04 -2.31 4.45
C ALA A 98 5.66 -3.17 5.67
N ALA A 99 6.64 -3.73 6.40
CA ALA A 99 6.38 -4.51 7.60
C ALA A 99 5.87 -3.63 8.76
N ALA A 100 6.31 -2.37 8.85
CA ALA A 100 5.77 -1.43 9.83
C ALA A 100 4.31 -1.07 9.51
N ILE A 101 3.98 -0.75 8.26
CA ILE A 101 2.60 -0.45 7.85
C ILE A 101 1.68 -1.65 8.09
N ASP A 102 2.05 -2.83 7.57
CA ASP A 102 1.21 -4.03 7.68
C ASP A 102 1.08 -4.54 9.12
N ALA A 103 2.10 -4.34 9.97
CA ALA A 103 1.98 -4.60 11.41
C ALA A 103 0.93 -3.70 12.07
N GLY A 104 0.90 -2.41 11.72
CA GLY A 104 -0.10 -1.49 12.24
C GLY A 104 -1.52 -1.86 11.80
N VAL A 105 -1.70 -2.19 10.52
CA VAL A 105 -2.97 -2.69 9.97
C VAL A 105 -3.41 -3.98 10.69
N ALA A 106 -2.50 -4.96 10.84
CA ALA A 106 -2.79 -6.21 11.53
C ALA A 106 -3.17 -5.99 13.01
N CYS A 107 -2.60 -4.99 13.68
CA CYS A 107 -2.98 -4.61 15.04
C CYS A 107 -4.41 -4.04 15.13
N MET A 108 -4.80 -3.13 14.22
CA MET A 108 -6.18 -2.62 14.18
C MET A 108 -7.19 -3.71 13.80
N ASP A 109 -6.85 -4.55 12.82
CA ASP A 109 -7.66 -5.71 12.45
C ASP A 109 -7.83 -6.69 13.62
N LEU A 110 -6.77 -6.97 14.38
CA LEU A 110 -6.82 -7.79 15.59
C LEU A 110 -7.69 -7.15 16.67
N ALA A 111 -7.61 -5.83 16.85
CA ALA A 111 -8.43 -5.11 17.81
C ALA A 111 -9.92 -5.27 17.47
N ARG A 112 -10.29 -5.07 16.20
CA ARG A 112 -11.64 -5.30 15.70
C ARG A 112 -12.09 -6.75 15.89
N ALA A 113 -11.25 -7.73 15.53
CA ALA A 113 -11.55 -9.15 15.69
C ALA A 113 -11.78 -9.56 17.17
N ARG A 114 -11.14 -8.86 18.11
CA ARG A 114 -11.34 -9.07 19.55
C ARG A 114 -12.50 -8.26 20.15
N GLY A 115 -13.06 -7.31 19.40
CA GLY A 115 -14.09 -6.39 19.91
C GLY A 115 -13.61 -5.50 21.06
N VAL A 116 -12.32 -5.17 21.11
CA VAL A 116 -11.77 -4.29 22.15
C VAL A 116 -12.04 -2.82 21.81
N PRO A 117 -12.16 -1.94 22.83
CA PRO A 117 -12.44 -0.52 22.59
C PRO A 117 -11.28 0.19 21.87
N PRO A 118 -11.52 1.35 21.22
CA PRO A 118 -10.48 2.17 20.56
C PRO A 118 -9.34 2.64 21.48
N THR A 119 -9.52 2.54 22.79
CA THR A 119 -8.52 2.86 23.82
C THR A 119 -7.62 1.68 24.21
N ASP A 120 -7.84 0.50 23.64
CA ASP A 120 -7.06 -0.70 23.92
C ASP A 120 -5.60 -0.58 23.42
N GLU A 121 -4.70 -1.30 24.09
CA GLU A 121 -3.27 -1.31 23.75
C GLU A 121 -2.99 -1.72 22.30
N LEU A 122 -3.85 -2.54 21.67
CA LEU A 122 -3.69 -2.90 20.26
C LEU A 122 -3.76 -1.70 19.32
N TYR A 123 -4.61 -0.70 19.60
CA TYR A 123 -4.66 0.53 18.81
C TYR A 123 -3.41 1.38 19.05
N GLU A 124 -2.91 1.44 20.29
CA GLU A 124 -1.63 2.10 20.59
C GLU A 124 -0.44 1.41 19.93
N MET A 125 -0.45 0.08 19.85
CA MET A 125 0.52 -0.69 19.07
C MET A 125 0.45 -0.31 17.59
N ALA A 126 -0.75 -0.21 17.02
CA ALA A 126 -0.92 0.21 15.62
C ALA A 126 -0.35 1.60 15.36
N LYS A 127 -0.70 2.58 16.21
CA LYS A 127 -0.16 3.95 16.15
C LYS A 127 1.37 3.96 16.16
N ARG A 128 2.01 3.23 17.09
CA ARG A 128 3.48 3.13 17.15
C ARG A 128 4.09 2.59 15.86
N GLN A 129 3.44 1.63 15.20
CA GLN A 129 3.93 1.09 13.93
C GLN A 129 3.77 2.09 12.78
N PHE A 130 2.66 2.83 12.71
CA PHE A 130 2.47 3.89 11.71
C PHE A 130 3.44 5.06 11.92
N GLU A 131 3.69 5.45 13.17
CA GLU A 131 4.72 6.45 13.50
C GLU A 131 6.12 5.96 13.11
N LYS A 132 6.43 4.68 13.34
CA LYS A 132 7.68 4.07 12.87
C LYS A 132 7.78 4.13 11.34
N ALA A 133 6.72 3.79 10.61
CA ALA A 133 6.68 3.89 9.15
C ALA A 133 6.92 5.33 8.68
N ASN A 134 6.29 6.31 9.32
CA ASN A 134 6.51 7.73 9.05
C ASN A 134 7.94 8.20 9.40
N GLY A 135 8.59 7.57 10.38
CA GLY A 135 10.01 7.79 10.68
C GLY A 135 10.96 7.24 9.60
N ILE A 136 10.54 6.21 8.86
CA ILE A 136 11.30 5.66 7.72
C ILE A 136 11.04 6.48 6.45
N GLN A 137 9.77 6.77 6.16
CA GLN A 137 9.34 7.59 5.02
C GLN A 137 8.24 8.55 5.46
N ALA A 138 8.54 9.85 5.47
CA ALA A 138 7.66 10.88 6.01
C ALA A 138 6.25 10.86 5.40
N GLY A 139 5.24 10.62 6.26
CA GLY A 139 3.81 10.65 5.94
C GLY A 139 3.28 9.50 5.10
N VAL A 140 4.07 8.43 4.91
CA VAL A 140 3.65 7.20 4.21
C VAL A 140 2.46 6.49 4.87
N ALA A 141 2.35 6.57 6.20
CA ALA A 141 1.27 5.99 6.99
C ALA A 141 0.34 7.06 7.57
N ALA A 142 0.33 8.28 6.99
CA ALA A 142 -0.49 9.37 7.48
C ALA A 142 -2.00 9.06 7.37
N PHE A 143 -2.43 8.40 6.29
CA PHE A 143 -3.83 7.95 6.19
C PHE A 143 -4.17 6.91 7.25
N ASN A 144 -3.28 5.95 7.52
CA ASN A 144 -3.50 4.97 8.60
C ASN A 144 -3.59 5.63 9.99
N LEU A 145 -2.80 6.68 10.24
CA LEU A 145 -2.96 7.49 11.46
C LEU A 145 -4.31 8.21 11.51
N ALA A 146 -4.80 8.72 10.38
CA ALA A 146 -6.14 9.30 10.30
C ALA A 146 -7.22 8.27 10.68
N CYS A 147 -7.13 7.03 10.18
CA CYS A 147 -8.03 5.93 10.59
C CYS A 147 -7.97 5.67 12.10
N PHE A 148 -6.76 5.59 12.69
CA PHE A 148 -6.58 5.46 14.14
C PHE A 148 -7.24 6.61 14.94
N TYR A 149 -7.09 7.85 14.49
CA TYR A 149 -7.70 8.99 15.15
C TYR A 149 -9.21 9.04 14.94
N GLY A 150 -9.69 8.66 13.76
CA GLY A 150 -11.11 8.59 13.41
C GLY A 150 -11.89 7.61 14.29
N VAL A 151 -11.34 6.41 14.53
CA VAL A 151 -12.01 5.41 15.39
C VAL A 151 -12.10 5.86 16.84
N ARG A 152 -11.22 6.78 17.27
CA ARG A 152 -11.22 7.41 18.60
C ARG A 152 -11.99 8.72 18.68
N SER A 153 -12.54 9.19 17.56
CA SER A 153 -13.19 10.51 17.47
C SER A 153 -12.27 11.67 17.87
N GLU A 154 -10.97 11.55 17.53
CA GLU A 154 -9.98 12.61 17.72
C GLU A 154 -9.92 13.50 16.46
N ASP A 155 -10.94 14.33 16.29
CA ASP A 155 -11.22 15.08 15.06
C ASP A 155 -10.04 15.92 14.54
N GLU A 156 -9.38 16.70 15.41
CA GLU A 156 -8.25 17.56 15.01
C GLU A 156 -7.06 16.72 14.52
N ASN A 157 -6.70 15.68 15.28
CA ASN A 157 -5.61 14.76 14.93
C ASN A 157 -5.92 14.00 13.62
N CYS A 158 -7.17 13.58 13.44
CA CYS A 158 -7.64 12.91 12.22
C CYS A 158 -7.51 13.82 11.00
N LEU A 159 -8.00 15.06 11.10
CA LEU A 159 -7.89 16.05 10.03
C LEU A 159 -6.44 16.38 9.68
N ASP A 160 -5.57 16.55 10.68
CA ASP A 160 -4.15 16.87 10.43
C ASP A 160 -3.40 15.69 9.79
N ALA A 161 -3.75 14.46 10.16
CA ALA A 161 -3.25 13.27 9.51
C ALA A 161 -3.74 13.14 8.05
N LEU A 162 -5.01 13.46 7.76
CA LEU A 162 -5.56 13.49 6.40
C LEU A 162 -4.89 14.56 5.53
N LYS A 163 -4.66 15.77 6.07
CA LYS A 163 -3.88 16.82 5.37
C LYS A 163 -2.45 16.37 5.10
N THR A 164 -1.81 15.71 6.07
CA THR A 164 -0.45 15.16 5.88
C THR A 164 -0.45 14.11 4.75
N ALA A 165 -1.44 13.21 4.72
CA ALA A 165 -1.57 12.22 3.66
C ALA A 165 -1.77 12.90 2.28
N LYS A 166 -2.59 13.95 2.22
CA LYS A 166 -2.80 14.77 1.01
C LYS A 166 -1.49 15.38 0.52
N GLU A 167 -0.79 16.09 1.40
CA GLU A 167 0.46 16.80 1.09
C GLU A 167 1.57 15.86 0.62
N LYS A 168 1.58 14.61 1.10
CA LYS A 168 2.56 13.60 0.72
C LYS A 168 2.13 12.72 -0.45
N GLY A 169 0.93 12.92 -1.00
CA GLY A 169 0.40 12.12 -2.11
C GLY A 169 0.09 10.67 -1.73
N ASN A 170 -0.24 10.42 -0.46
CA ASN A 170 -0.55 9.09 0.10
C ASN A 170 -2.03 8.93 0.47
N LEU A 171 -2.91 9.77 -0.07
CA LEU A 171 -4.35 9.57 0.08
C LEU A 171 -4.82 8.42 -0.83
N PRO A 172 -5.70 7.54 -0.33
CA PRO A 172 -6.49 6.64 -1.17
C PRO A 172 -7.47 7.39 -2.06
N GLU A 173 -8.21 6.65 -2.89
CA GLU A 173 -9.32 7.21 -3.66
C GLU A 173 -10.46 7.67 -2.74
N ASP A 174 -11.23 8.67 -3.18
CA ASP A 174 -12.33 9.24 -2.39
C ASP A 174 -13.36 8.20 -1.94
N ALA A 175 -13.66 7.24 -2.81
CA ALA A 175 -14.60 6.16 -2.50
C ALA A 175 -14.08 5.29 -1.34
N ASP A 176 -12.78 4.99 -1.32
CA ASP A 176 -12.14 4.21 -0.26
C ASP A 176 -12.11 5.00 1.05
N ILE A 177 -11.79 6.30 0.99
CA ILE A 177 -11.80 7.18 2.17
C ILE A 177 -13.20 7.25 2.80
N LEU A 178 -14.25 7.38 1.97
CA LEU A 178 -15.63 7.48 2.44
C LEU A 178 -16.20 6.16 2.97
N ALA A 179 -15.71 5.03 2.45
CA ALA A 179 -16.13 3.69 2.86
C ALA A 179 -15.30 3.13 4.03
N ASP A 180 -14.23 3.82 4.46
CA ASP A 180 -13.34 3.32 5.49
C ASP A 180 -14.09 3.16 6.84
N PRO A 181 -14.12 1.93 7.41
CA PRO A 181 -14.86 1.65 8.64
C PRO A 181 -14.31 2.39 9.86
N ASP A 182 -13.06 2.82 9.84
CA ASP A 182 -12.41 3.53 10.94
C ASP A 182 -12.72 5.05 10.88
N LEU A 183 -13.27 5.55 9.77
CA LEU A 183 -13.65 6.97 9.60
C LEU A 183 -15.16 7.22 9.80
N VAL A 184 -15.96 6.21 10.13
CA VAL A 184 -17.43 6.33 10.28
C VAL A 184 -17.87 7.40 11.29
N ASN A 185 -17.03 7.68 12.30
CA ASN A 185 -17.31 8.70 13.31
C ASN A 185 -17.13 10.14 12.79
N VAL A 186 -16.35 10.31 11.70
CA VAL A 186 -15.95 11.63 11.20
C VAL A 186 -16.57 12.00 9.86
N VAL A 187 -16.97 11.03 9.02
CA VAL A 187 -17.49 11.28 7.65
C VAL A 187 -18.69 12.25 7.58
N LYS A 188 -19.48 12.36 8.64
CA LYS A 188 -20.64 13.28 8.70
C LYS A 188 -20.29 14.69 9.15
N GLN A 189 -19.11 14.87 9.76
CA GLN A 189 -18.68 16.15 10.32
C GLN A 189 -18.46 17.18 9.23
N LYS A 190 -18.71 18.44 9.56
CA LYS A 190 -18.56 19.54 8.60
C LYS A 190 -17.11 19.63 8.10
N TRP A 191 -16.14 19.54 9.01
CA TRP A 191 -14.72 19.64 8.65
C TRP A 191 -14.29 18.54 7.66
N PHE A 192 -14.85 17.33 7.78
CA PHE A 192 -14.52 16.22 6.89
C PHE A 192 -15.09 16.46 5.49
N LYS A 193 -16.34 16.92 5.40
CA LYS A 193 -16.97 17.31 4.14
C LYS A 193 -16.22 18.46 3.48
N ASP A 194 -15.80 19.46 4.25
CA ASP A 194 -14.99 20.58 3.75
C ASP A 194 -13.63 20.07 3.22
N PHE A 195 -12.99 19.12 3.92
CA PHE A 195 -11.75 18.48 3.47
C PHE A 195 -11.94 17.74 2.14
N MET A 196 -12.97 16.88 2.02
CA MET A 196 -13.26 16.15 0.77
C MET A 196 -13.59 17.10 -0.38
N ALA A 197 -14.37 18.16 -0.14
CA ALA A 197 -14.65 19.18 -1.14
C ALA A 197 -13.36 19.89 -1.61
N SER A 198 -12.38 20.08 -0.72
CA SER A 198 -11.07 20.63 -1.10
C SER A 198 -10.26 19.70 -2.01
N LEU A 199 -10.43 18.37 -1.88
CA LEU A 199 -9.75 17.41 -2.76
C LEU A 199 -10.32 17.48 -4.18
N GLU A 200 -11.65 17.57 -4.29
CA GLU A 200 -12.33 17.68 -5.57
C GLU A 200 -11.96 18.99 -6.28
N GLU A 201 -11.92 20.09 -5.54
CA GLU A 201 -11.51 21.38 -6.10
C GLU A 201 -10.05 21.37 -6.58
N ASP A 202 -9.13 20.77 -5.81
CA ASP A 202 -7.73 20.64 -6.23
C ASP A 202 -7.58 19.78 -7.50
N ARG A 203 -8.36 18.70 -7.62
CA ARG A 203 -8.39 17.87 -8.84
C ARG A 203 -8.94 18.63 -10.03
N ARG A 204 -10.04 19.36 -9.87
CA ARG A 204 -10.62 20.20 -10.93
C ARG A 204 -9.60 21.22 -11.43
N ILE A 205 -8.93 21.93 -10.53
CA ILE A 205 -7.87 22.90 -10.87
C ILE A 205 -6.71 22.20 -11.60
N ALA A 206 -6.30 21.01 -11.15
CA ALA A 206 -5.22 20.25 -11.79
C ALA A 206 -5.58 19.80 -13.21
N GLU A 207 -6.82 19.33 -13.42
CA GLU A 207 -7.34 18.94 -14.72
C GLU A 207 -7.42 20.13 -15.69
N GLU A 208 -7.96 21.26 -15.24
CA GLU A 208 -8.01 22.50 -16.04
C GLU A 208 -6.61 22.94 -16.49
N LYS A 209 -5.63 22.91 -15.58
CA LYS A 209 -4.23 23.22 -15.91
C LYS A 209 -3.63 22.23 -16.90
N LEU A 210 -3.91 20.94 -16.76
CA LEU A 210 -3.43 19.91 -17.68
C LEU A 210 -4.01 20.09 -19.09
N LEU A 211 -5.30 20.39 -19.20
CA LEU A 211 -5.97 20.66 -20.47
C LEU A 211 -5.39 21.92 -21.14
N ALA A 212 -5.20 23.00 -20.38
CA ALA A 212 -4.59 24.23 -20.89
C ALA A 212 -3.15 24.00 -21.39
N ALA A 213 -2.35 23.21 -20.66
CA ALA A 213 -0.99 22.86 -21.07
C ALA A 213 -0.96 22.05 -22.38
N LYS A 214 -1.85 21.07 -22.53
CA LYS A 214 -1.98 20.27 -23.76
C LYS A 214 -2.38 21.14 -24.96
N ALA A 215 -3.33 22.06 -24.78
CA ALA A 215 -3.76 22.97 -25.83
C ALA A 215 -2.63 23.90 -26.28
N ALA A 216 -1.86 24.45 -25.34
CA ALA A 216 -0.70 25.30 -25.65
C ALA A 216 0.40 24.52 -26.41
N GLU A 217 0.63 23.25 -26.05
CA GLU A 217 1.60 22.39 -26.75
C GLU A 217 1.14 22.07 -28.18
N GLU A 218 -0.15 21.81 -28.38
CA GLU A 218 -0.73 21.58 -29.72
C GLU A 218 -0.66 22.84 -30.59
N GLU A 219 -0.94 24.01 -30.01
CA GLU A 219 -0.83 25.29 -30.71
C GLU A 219 0.63 25.60 -31.12
N ALA A 220 1.61 25.30 -30.26
CA ALA A 220 3.02 25.48 -30.57
C ALA A 220 3.54 24.54 -31.69
N LYS A 221 2.86 23.41 -31.93
CA LYS A 221 3.18 22.46 -33.03
C LYS A 221 2.62 22.90 -34.39
N LYS A 222 1.76 23.93 -34.44
CA LYS A 222 1.23 24.44 -35.72
C LYS A 222 2.35 25.09 -36.53
N PRO A 223 2.45 24.82 -37.84
CA PRO A 223 3.50 25.39 -38.68
C PRO A 223 3.38 26.91 -38.68
N LYS A 224 4.50 27.60 -38.44
CA LYS A 224 4.55 29.07 -38.55
C LYS A 224 4.09 29.47 -39.96
N PRO A 225 3.23 30.48 -40.09
CA PRO A 225 2.80 30.94 -41.41
C PRO A 225 4.03 31.30 -42.24
N LYS A 226 4.13 30.72 -43.45
CA LYS A 226 5.19 31.09 -44.40
C LYS A 226 5.11 32.61 -44.61
N ASN A 227 6.24 33.28 -44.44
CA ASN A 227 6.32 34.72 -44.63
C ASN A 227 5.92 35.03 -46.09
N PRO A 228 4.87 35.83 -46.34
CA PRO A 228 4.47 36.15 -47.72
C PRO A 228 5.53 36.93 -48.51
N ASN A 229 6.60 37.42 -47.85
CA ASN A 229 7.76 38.07 -48.47
C ASN A 229 9.04 37.21 -48.47
N GLU A 230 8.97 35.90 -48.24
CA GLU A 230 10.12 35.03 -48.48
C GLU A 230 10.32 34.86 -49.99
N PHE A 231 11.15 35.72 -50.57
CA PHE A 231 11.59 35.63 -51.96
C PHE A 231 12.35 34.32 -52.16
N ASP A 232 11.71 33.35 -52.79
CA ASP A 232 12.34 32.13 -53.29
C ASP A 232 13.06 32.46 -54.61
N PRO A 233 14.41 32.50 -54.65
CA PRO A 233 15.16 32.85 -55.86
C PRO A 233 15.08 31.76 -56.95
N TYR A 234 14.43 30.63 -56.68
CA TYR A 234 14.45 29.44 -57.54
C TYR A 234 13.07 29.00 -58.04
N HIS A 235 12.06 29.90 -58.04
CA HIS A 235 10.80 29.62 -58.73
C HIS A 235 10.99 29.59 -60.25
N THR A 236 11.46 28.45 -60.78
CA THR A 236 11.38 28.17 -62.21
C THR A 236 9.94 27.78 -62.54
N GLU A 237 9.24 28.68 -63.22
CA GLU A 237 7.97 28.40 -63.89
C GLU A 237 8.14 27.19 -64.82
N LYS A 238 7.59 26.03 -64.42
CA LYS A 238 7.38 24.93 -65.36
C LYS A 238 6.17 25.27 -66.21
N LYS A 239 6.48 25.73 -67.42
CA LYS A 239 5.58 25.87 -68.57
C LYS A 239 4.72 24.59 -68.72
N ALA A 240 3.41 24.78 -68.72
CA ALA A 240 2.45 23.72 -69.03
C ALA A 240 2.49 23.40 -70.53
N GLU A 241 2.54 22.10 -70.87
CA GLU A 241 2.08 21.58 -72.15
C GLU A 241 1.12 20.40 -71.93
N PRO A 242 0.16 20.16 -72.85
CA PRO A 242 -1.10 19.48 -72.53
C PRO A 242 -1.21 18.04 -73.07
N LYS A 243 -2.30 17.39 -72.64
CA LYS A 243 -2.91 16.10 -73.07
C LYS A 243 -2.35 14.85 -72.36
N ALA A 244 -3.13 13.83 -72.04
CA ALA A 244 -4.42 13.41 -72.58
C ALA A 244 -5.29 12.71 -71.52
N THR A 245 -6.60 12.84 -71.70
CA THR A 245 -7.67 12.04 -71.12
C THR A 245 -7.49 10.54 -71.37
N LYS A 246 -7.70 9.71 -70.34
CA LYS A 246 -8.31 8.39 -70.52
C LYS A 246 -9.14 8.01 -69.30
N ALA A 247 -10.42 7.76 -69.56
CA ALA A 247 -11.41 7.21 -68.65
C ALA A 247 -11.28 5.67 -68.56
N SER A 248 -11.87 5.12 -67.49
CA SER A 248 -12.22 3.71 -67.15
C SER A 248 -11.60 3.34 -65.80
N GLU A 249 -12.24 2.66 -64.85
CA GLU A 249 -13.57 2.08 -64.73
C GLU A 249 -13.71 1.73 -63.23
N SER A 250 -14.92 1.83 -62.72
CA SER A 250 -15.38 1.29 -61.44
C SER A 250 -15.31 -0.24 -61.40
N VAL A 251 -14.95 -0.85 -60.27
CA VAL A 251 -15.53 -2.11 -59.81
C VAL A 251 -15.51 -2.16 -58.27
N ASP A 252 -16.71 -2.33 -57.71
CA ASP A 252 -17.07 -2.71 -56.33
C ASP A 252 -16.43 -4.06 -55.91
N THR A 253 -16.07 -4.32 -54.67
CA THR A 253 -16.84 -5.01 -53.59
C THR A 253 -15.75 -5.45 -52.59
N GLU A 254 -15.93 -5.77 -51.31
CA GLU A 254 -17.04 -6.35 -50.57
C GLU A 254 -16.73 -6.21 -49.07
N GLU A 255 -17.79 -6.05 -48.30
CA GLU A 255 -17.87 -6.07 -46.84
C GLU A 255 -17.85 -7.52 -46.32
N SER A 256 -17.12 -7.84 -45.25
CA SER A 256 -17.74 -8.36 -44.00
C SER A 256 -16.76 -8.89 -42.94
N PRO A 257 -17.22 -8.97 -41.66
CA PRO A 257 -16.40 -9.11 -40.45
C PRO A 257 -16.52 -10.51 -39.80
N GLY A 258 -15.76 -10.73 -38.73
CA GLY A 258 -16.01 -11.79 -37.75
C GLY A 258 -14.84 -11.89 -36.77
N ALA A 259 -14.99 -12.28 -35.52
CA ALA A 259 -16.14 -12.43 -34.63
C ALA A 259 -15.55 -12.44 -33.22
N ALA A 260 -16.28 -11.91 -32.25
CA ALA A 260 -16.00 -12.08 -30.84
C ALA A 260 -16.38 -13.51 -30.42
N GLU A 261 -15.58 -14.13 -29.55
CA GLU A 261 -16.02 -15.30 -28.81
C GLU A 261 -15.71 -15.09 -27.32
N LYS A 262 -16.80 -15.06 -26.55
CA LYS A 262 -16.86 -15.12 -25.09
C LYS A 262 -16.96 -16.59 -24.72
N GLU A 263 -16.24 -17.04 -23.72
CA GLU A 263 -16.65 -18.21 -22.94
C GLU A 263 -16.71 -17.85 -21.46
N ALA A 264 -17.93 -17.94 -20.94
CA ALA A 264 -18.27 -18.04 -19.53
C ALA A 264 -18.65 -19.50 -19.27
N ILE A 265 -18.24 -20.04 -18.13
CA ILE A 265 -18.74 -21.30 -17.58
C ILE A 265 -19.16 -21.05 -16.13
N GLU A 266 -20.47 -20.86 -15.97
CA GLU A 266 -21.33 -21.30 -14.85
C GLU A 266 -21.36 -22.85 -14.88
N GLU A 267 -21.63 -23.68 -13.87
CA GLU A 267 -22.21 -23.61 -12.54
C GLU A 267 -22.16 -25.08 -12.01
N ALA A 268 -22.14 -25.33 -10.68
CA ALA A 268 -22.78 -26.53 -10.12
C ALA A 268 -22.89 -26.45 -8.60
N SER A 269 -24.12 -26.59 -8.11
CA SER A 269 -24.57 -26.51 -6.73
C SER A 269 -25.05 -27.87 -6.21
N ALA A 270 -24.70 -28.17 -4.94
CA ALA A 270 -25.41 -28.96 -3.90
C ALA A 270 -25.59 -30.50 -4.06
N PRO A 271 -26.05 -31.28 -3.01
CA PRO A 271 -26.30 -30.98 -1.59
C PRO A 271 -25.77 -32.00 -0.53
N VAL A 272 -25.79 -31.55 0.75
CA VAL A 272 -26.16 -32.19 2.07
C VAL A 272 -25.94 -33.69 2.33
N ALA A 273 -25.31 -34.02 3.48
CA ALA A 273 -25.68 -35.18 4.31
C ALA A 273 -25.39 -34.97 5.81
N GLU A 274 -26.26 -35.57 6.60
CA GLU A 274 -26.63 -35.38 8.01
C GLU A 274 -25.77 -36.20 8.99
N ALA A 275 -25.76 -35.81 10.27
CA ALA A 275 -25.13 -36.55 11.38
C ALA A 275 -25.85 -37.87 11.72
N PRO A 276 -25.27 -38.70 12.60
CA PRO A 276 -26.00 -38.94 13.85
C PRO A 276 -25.11 -38.89 15.11
N GLU A 277 -25.76 -38.48 16.20
CA GLU A 277 -25.40 -38.74 17.60
C GLU A 277 -25.22 -40.25 17.85
N GLN A 278 -24.24 -40.63 18.68
CA GLN A 278 -24.43 -41.70 19.67
C GLN A 278 -23.66 -41.40 20.97
N SER A 279 -24.41 -41.53 22.05
CA SER A 279 -24.04 -41.57 23.46
C SER A 279 -23.51 -42.95 23.89
N GLU A 280 -23.07 -43.02 25.16
CA GLU A 280 -22.62 -44.19 25.95
C GLU A 280 -21.12 -44.51 25.80
N SER A 281 -20.26 -44.53 26.83
CA SER A 281 -20.43 -44.78 28.28
C SER A 281 -19.44 -43.97 29.11
#